data_AF-A0A914RXD5-F1
#
_entry.id   AF-A0A914RXD5-F1
#
_cell.length_a   1.000
_cell.length_b   1.000
_cell.length_c   1.000
_cell.angle_alpha   90.00
_cell.angle_beta   90.00
_cell.angle_gamma   90.00
#
_symmetry.space_group_name_H-M   'P 1'
#
loop_
_entity.id
_entity.type
_entity.pdbx_description
1 polymer ?
#
loop_
_entity_poly.entity_id
_entity_poly.type
_entity_poly.pdbx_seq_one_letter_code
_entity_poly.pdbx_strand_id
1 'polypeptide(L)' 'STIKCYVCDGELDCSFPVQRECPPNNECFTVADSYNPKSNGLRKGCTTTCDISNIIGKLCRTCKTDLCNARTGMLF' A
#
# COMPACT_ATOMS: atom_id res chain seq x y z
N SER A 1 -0.09 -0.56 18.82
CA SER A 1 -1.24 -1.15 18.12
C SER A 1 -0.78 -1.75 16.80
N THR A 2 -1.36 -2.88 16.40
CA THR A 2 -1.22 -3.43 15.05
C THR A 2 -2.28 -2.81 14.14
N ILE A 3 -2.00 -2.70 12.83
CA ILE A 3 -2.92 -2.21 11.80
C ILE A 3 -3.08 -3.26 10.71
N LYS A 4 -4.20 -3.27 10.00
CA LYS A 4 -4.39 -4.07 8.78
C LYS A 4 -4.12 -3.22 7.56
N CYS A 5 -3.47 -3.81 6.56
CA CYS A 5 -3.19 -3.16 5.29
C CYS A 5 -3.55 -4.07 4.12
N TYR A 6 -3.81 -3.48 2.97
CA TYR A 6 -3.83 -4.20 1.71
C TYR A 6 -2.41 -4.58 1.29
N VAL A 7 -2.23 -5.79 0.77
CA VAL A 7 -0.95 -6.36 0.33
C VAL A 7 -1.12 -6.93 -1.08
N CYS A 8 -0.18 -6.60 -1.96
CA CYS A 8 -0.11 -7.10 -3.34
C CYS A 8 1.30 -6.85 -3.89
N ASP A 9 1.71 -7.62 -4.90
CA ASP A 9 2.98 -7.43 -5.61
C ASP A 9 2.74 -7.58 -7.13
N GLY A 10 2.83 -6.47 -7.85
CA GLY A 10 2.46 -6.37 -9.26
C GLY A 10 1.06 -5.77 -9.49
N GLU A 11 0.88 -5.18 -10.68
CA GLU A 11 -0.36 -4.46 -11.05
C GLU A 11 -1.60 -5.37 -11.07
N LEU A 12 -1.44 -6.62 -11.53
CA LEU A 12 -2.51 -7.62 -11.57
C LEU A 12 -2.98 -7.96 -10.13
N ASP A 13 -2.05 -8.28 -9.24
CA ASP A 13 -2.33 -8.60 -7.84
C ASP A 13 -2.94 -7.40 -7.11
N CYS A 14 -2.48 -6.19 -7.41
CA CYS A 14 -3.02 -4.98 -6.82
C CYS A 14 -4.43 -4.60 -7.30
N SER A 15 -4.95 -5.28 -8.33
CA SER A 15 -6.37 -5.19 -8.69
C SER A 15 -7.28 -5.95 -7.73
N PHE A 16 -6.74 -6.94 -7.02
CA PHE A 16 -7.45 -7.73 -6.01
C PHE A 16 -6.56 -7.95 -4.77
N PRO A 17 -6.18 -6.88 -4.05
CA PRO A 17 -5.22 -6.99 -2.97
C PRO A 17 -5.83 -7.70 -1.76
N VAL A 18 -5.01 -8.47 -1.04
CA VAL A 18 -5.43 -9.17 0.17
C VAL A 18 -5.22 -8.31 1.41
N GLN A 19 -6.03 -8.50 2.44
CA GLN A 19 -5.83 -7.84 3.72
C GLN A 19 -4.87 -8.66 4.60
N ARG A 20 -3.94 -8.00 5.27
CA ARG A 20 -3.03 -8.63 6.24
C ARG A 20 -2.84 -7.74 7.45
N GLU A 21 -2.74 -8.35 8.62
CA GLU A 21 -2.29 -7.66 9.83
C GLU A 21 -0.79 -7.40 9.76
N CYS A 22 -0.39 -6.16 10.03
CA CYS A 22 0.99 -5.74 10.03
C CYS A 22 1.67 -6.01 11.37
N PRO A 23 3.00 -6.25 11.36
CA PRO A 23 3.79 -6.21 12.57
C PRO A 23 3.59 -4.89 13.33
N PRO A 24 3.78 -4.88 14.67
CA PRO A 24 3.71 -3.67 15.45
C PRO A 24 4.66 -2.59 14.92
N ASN A 25 4.24 -1.32 15.00
CA ASN A 25 4.98 -0.14 14.56
C ASN A 25 5.17 0.02 13.03
N ASN A 26 4.60 -0.87 12.22
CA ASN A 26 4.55 -0.69 10.77
C ASN A 26 3.40 0.23 10.34
N GLU A 27 3.56 0.79 9.15
CA GLU A 27 2.59 1.58 8.39
C GLU A 27 2.15 0.82 7.14
N CYS A 28 0.99 1.13 6.60
CA CYS A 28 0.63 0.67 5.26
C CYS A 28 1.41 1.48 4.23
N PHE A 29 1.88 0.84 3.15
CA PHE A 29 2.44 1.55 2.00
C PHE A 29 1.70 1.25 0.69
N THR A 30 1.92 2.12 -0.29
CA THR A 30 1.61 1.88 -1.71
C THR A 30 2.76 2.42 -2.57
N VAL A 31 3.22 1.61 -3.51
CA VAL A 31 4.12 2.01 -4.61
C VAL A 31 3.29 2.14 -5.88
N ALA A 32 3.49 3.20 -6.66
CA ALA A 32 2.79 3.43 -7.92
C ALA A 32 3.64 4.24 -8.92
N ASP A 33 3.30 4.17 -10.22
CA ASP A 33 3.93 4.99 -11.27
C ASP A 33 3.65 6.48 -11.13
N SER A 34 2.48 6.83 -10.60
CA SER A 34 2.05 8.21 -10.42
C SER A 34 1.10 8.32 -9.24
N TYR A 35 0.92 9.54 -8.73
CA TYR A 35 -0.04 9.84 -7.67
C TYR A 35 -1.50 9.85 -8.14
N ASN A 36 -1.82 9.17 -9.24
CA ASN A 36 -3.20 9.04 -9.67
C ASN A 36 -3.99 8.31 -8.58
N PRO A 37 -4.95 8.96 -7.92
CA PRO A 37 -5.73 8.36 -6.82
C PRO A 37 -6.58 7.17 -7.29
N LYS A 38 -6.77 7.03 -8.61
CA LYS A 38 -7.42 5.88 -9.26
C LYS A 38 -6.43 4.77 -9.63
N SER A 39 -5.14 4.86 -9.33
CA SER A 39 -4.22 3.74 -9.57
C SER A 39 -4.41 2.67 -8.49
N ASN A 40 -4.40 1.41 -8.91
CA ASN A 40 -4.35 0.26 -8.00
C ASN A 40 -2.97 0.16 -7.31
N GLY A 41 -1.95 0.85 -7.83
CA GLY A 41 -0.57 0.70 -7.40
C GLY A 41 0.09 -0.53 -8.00
N LEU A 42 1.42 -0.56 -7.91
CA LEU A 42 2.27 -1.66 -8.33
C LEU A 42 2.59 -2.60 -7.17
N ARG A 43 2.58 -2.09 -5.94
CA ARG A 43 2.89 -2.88 -4.74
C ARG A 43 2.25 -2.23 -3.52
N LYS A 44 1.77 -3.05 -2.59
CA LYS A 44 1.25 -2.60 -1.29
C LYS A 44 1.72 -3.53 -0.19
N GLY A 45 1.77 -3.02 1.04
CA GLY A 45 2.08 -3.86 2.18
C GLY A 45 2.29 -3.08 3.47
N CYS A 46 3.02 -3.71 4.38
CA CYS A 46 3.41 -3.15 5.67
C CYS A 46 4.89 -2.79 5.63
N THR A 47 5.27 -1.59 6.04
CA THR A 47 6.68 -1.20 6.15
C THR A 47 6.88 -0.21 7.29
N THR A 48 8.11 -0.09 7.79
CA THR A 48 8.49 1.01 8.70
C THR A 48 8.84 2.28 7.93
N THR A 49 9.36 2.16 6.70
CA THR A 49 9.73 3.27 5.82
C THR A 49 9.57 2.91 4.35
N CYS A 50 9.34 3.91 3.50
CA CYS A 50 9.25 3.72 2.05
C CYS A 50 10.59 3.36 1.38
N ASP A 51 11.72 3.73 2.00
CA ASP A 51 13.07 3.53 1.42
C ASP A 51 13.39 2.05 1.17
N ILE A 52 12.85 1.17 2.01
CA ILE A 52 13.07 -0.29 1.95
C ILE A 52 12.19 -0.93 0.86
N SER A 53 11.06 -0.30 0.52
CA SER A 53 10.06 -0.82 -0.43
C SER A 53 10.12 -0.14 -1.79
N ASN A 54 11.12 0.72 -2.01
CA ASN A 54 11.13 1.64 -3.14
C ASN A 54 11.55 0.92 -4.43
N ILE A 55 10.80 1.16 -5.50
CA ILE A 55 11.18 0.78 -6.85
C ILE A 55 11.75 2.05 -7.51
N ILE A 56 12.96 1.97 -8.07
CA ILE A 56 13.63 3.13 -8.68
C ILE A 56 12.70 3.79 -9.71
N GLY A 57 12.49 5.09 -9.56
CA GLY A 57 11.62 5.88 -10.44
C GLY A 57 10.13 5.73 -10.17
N LYS A 58 9.71 5.09 -9.06
CA LYS A 58 8.32 5.02 -8.62
C LYS A 58 8.09 5.86 -7.37
N LEU A 59 6.81 6.15 -7.11
CA LEU A 59 6.40 6.92 -5.95
C LEU A 59 5.93 5.96 -4.86
N CYS A 60 6.42 6.17 -3.63
CA CYS A 60 5.99 5.44 -2.45
C CYS A 60 5.30 6.39 -1.47
N ARG A 61 4.21 5.93 -0.85
CA ARG A 61 3.49 6.64 0.22
C ARG A 61 3.20 5.70 1.37
N THR A 62 3.19 6.24 2.59
CA THR A 62 2.76 5.50 3.79
C THR A 62 1.56 6.15 4.49
N CYS A 63 0.85 5.38 5.31
CA CYS A 63 -0.26 5.83 6.16
C CYS A 63 -0.45 4.89 7.38
N LYS A 64 -1.02 5.41 8.48
CA LYS A 64 -1.00 4.78 9.83
C LYS A 64 -2.35 4.26 10.34
N THR A 65 -3.39 4.16 9.50
CA THR A 65 -4.72 3.68 9.92
C THR A 65 -5.09 2.39 9.20
N ASP A 66 -6.05 1.63 9.74
CA ASP A 66 -6.50 0.40 9.10
C ASP A 66 -6.94 0.63 7.65
N LEU A 67 -6.42 -0.21 6.75
CA LEU A 67 -6.75 -0.29 5.34
C LEU A 67 -6.59 1.04 4.57
N CYS A 68 -5.80 1.97 5.09
CA CYS A 68 -5.63 3.32 4.54
C CYS A 68 -4.97 3.37 3.17
N ASN A 69 -4.33 2.26 2.77
CA ASN A 69 -3.72 2.10 1.46
C ASN A 69 -4.70 1.54 0.41
N ALA A 70 -6.01 1.64 0.65
CA ALA A 70 -7.05 1.40 -0.35
C ALA A 70 -6.91 2.35 -1.55
N ARG A 71 -7.54 1.98 -2.67
CA ARG A 71 -7.72 2.90 -3.81
C ARG A 71 -8.66 4.03 -3.41
N THR A 72 -8.35 5.28 -3.76
CA THR A 72 -9.28 6.39 -3.51
C THR A 72 -10.51 6.23 -4.41
N GLY A 73 -11.70 6.14 -3.81
CA GLY A 73 -12.95 5.88 -4.53
C GLY A 73 -13.48 4.44 -4.42
N MET A 74 -12.78 3.53 -3.73
CA MET A 74 -13.44 2.39 -3.08
C MET A 74 -14.18 2.92 -1.84
N LEU A 75 -15.33 3.54 -2.08
CA LEU A 75 -16.38 3.57 -1.07
C LEU A 75 -17.04 2.18 -1.11
N PHE A 76 -17.24 1.62 0.08
CA PHE A 76 -17.78 0.30 0.38
C PHE A 76 -19.00 -0.09 -0.46
#